data_AF-A0A969PF88-F1
#
_entry.id   AF-A0A969PF88-F1
#
_cell.length_a   1.000
_cell.length_b   1.000
_cell.length_c   1.000
_cell.angle_alpha   90.00
_cell.angle_beta   90.00
_cell.angle_gamma   90.00
#
_symmetry.space_group_name_H-M   'P 1'
#
loop_
_entity.id
_entity.type
_entity.pdbx_description
1 polymer ?
#
loop_
_entity_poly.entity_id
_entity_poly.type
_entity_poly.pdbx_seq_one_letter_code
_entity_poly.pdbx_strand_id
1 'polypeptide(L)'
;MLNLVPVNFVTRAIANLSQQQKPCDRAFHIVNPNSIEWQELLSWMIRKGYSLERVSYQYWCEQLLKLVADGSDNVLVPLQKVVTNRHLLQKLLGAFHFENENFLICPPVDDELLETFFVYLAQSGLLTSLPELSKASVVRANH
;
A
#
# COMPACT_ATOMS: atom_id res chain seq x y z
N MET A 1 5.61 -8.31 5.21
CA MET A 1 4.81 -8.35 3.97
C MET A 1 3.68 -7.33 4.02
N LEU A 2 3.45 -6.65 2.91
CA LEU A 2 2.37 -5.71 2.65
C LEU A 2 1.63 -6.16 1.38
N ASN A 3 0.33 -6.39 1.50
CA ASN A 3 -0.49 -6.79 0.36
C ASN A 3 -1.09 -5.56 -0.33
N LEU A 4 -0.47 -5.11 -1.43
CA LEU A 4 -0.97 -4.00 -2.25
C LEU A 4 -1.65 -4.56 -3.50
N VAL A 5 -2.95 -4.31 -3.63
CA VAL A 5 -3.77 -4.79 -4.74
C VAL A 5 -4.30 -3.59 -5.52
N PRO A 6 -3.91 -3.40 -6.79
CA PRO A 6 -4.42 -2.30 -7.59
C PRO A 6 -5.93 -2.39 -7.82
N VAL A 7 -6.64 -1.26 -7.68
CA VAL A 7 -8.10 -1.22 -7.79
C VAL A 7 -8.61 -1.64 -9.17
N ASN A 8 -7.85 -1.39 -10.24
CA ASN A 8 -8.17 -1.84 -11.60
C ASN A 8 -8.08 -3.38 -11.75
N PHE A 9 -7.26 -4.05 -10.96
CA PHE A 9 -7.26 -5.50 -10.88
C PHE A 9 -8.48 -6.00 -10.11
N VAL A 10 -8.77 -5.42 -8.93
CA VAL A 10 -9.91 -5.80 -8.09
C VAL A 10 -11.23 -5.69 -8.84
N THR A 11 -11.45 -4.57 -9.54
CA THR A 11 -12.67 -4.34 -10.32
C THR A 11 -12.84 -5.33 -11.47
N ARG A 12 -11.77 -5.64 -12.21
CA ARG A 12 -11.79 -6.70 -13.25
C ARG A 12 -12.06 -8.08 -12.66
N ALA A 13 -11.49 -8.39 -11.50
CA ALA A 13 -11.73 -9.65 -10.80
C ALA A 13 -13.20 -9.80 -10.39
N ILE A 14 -13.77 -8.78 -9.75
CA ILE A 14 -15.18 -8.79 -9.36
C ILE A 14 -16.09 -8.93 -10.59
N ALA A 15 -15.83 -8.15 -11.66
CA ALA A 15 -16.62 -8.22 -12.88
C ALA A 15 -16.58 -9.64 -13.49
N ASN A 16 -15.39 -10.23 -13.65
CA ASN A 16 -15.23 -11.57 -14.20
C ASN A 16 -15.89 -12.66 -13.34
N LEU A 17 -15.76 -12.57 -12.02
CA LEU A 17 -16.39 -13.52 -11.09
C LEU A 17 -17.91 -13.42 -11.12
N SER A 18 -18.45 -12.21 -11.23
CA SER A 18 -19.90 -11.97 -11.26
C SER A 18 -20.58 -12.49 -12.53
N GLN A 19 -19.84 -12.63 -13.63
CA GLN A 19 -20.36 -13.09 -14.93
C GLN A 19 -20.33 -14.61 -15.10
N GLN A 20 -19.84 -15.36 -14.11
CA GLN A 20 -19.82 -16.82 -14.20
C GLN A 20 -21.24 -17.39 -14.24
N GLN A 21 -21.53 -18.23 -15.23
CA GLN A 21 -22.88 -18.75 -15.50
C GLN A 21 -23.43 -19.69 -14.43
N LYS A 22 -22.59 -20.17 -13.52
CA LYS A 22 -23.00 -21.05 -12.42
C LYS A 22 -23.08 -20.24 -11.12
N PRO A 23 -24.15 -20.40 -10.31
CA PRO A 23 -24.20 -19.80 -8.99
C PRO A 23 -22.94 -20.20 -8.23
N CYS A 24 -22.22 -19.21 -7.73
CA CYS A 24 -20.99 -19.43 -7.01
C CYS A 24 -21.30 -19.53 -5.52
N ASP A 25 -21.05 -20.70 -4.92
CA ASP A 25 -21.14 -20.98 -3.49
C ASP A 25 -19.80 -20.75 -2.75
N ARG A 26 -18.84 -20.10 -3.41
CA ARG A 26 -17.47 -19.94 -2.94
C ARG A 26 -17.17 -18.50 -2.53
N ALA A 27 -16.31 -18.36 -1.53
CA ALA A 27 -15.64 -17.10 -1.23
C ALA A 27 -14.31 -17.03 -2.00
N PHE A 28 -14.02 -15.89 -2.62
CA PHE A 28 -12.76 -15.65 -3.31
C PHE A 28 -11.92 -14.62 -2.57
N HIS A 29 -10.62 -14.89 -2.47
CA HIS A 29 -9.63 -13.92 -1.99
C HIS A 29 -9.04 -13.14 -3.16
N ILE A 30 -9.41 -11.87 -3.30
CA ILE A 30 -8.82 -10.98 -4.31
C ILE A 30 -7.63 -10.27 -3.68
N VAL A 31 -6.45 -10.86 -3.87
CA VAL A 31 -5.21 -10.46 -3.20
C VAL A 31 -4.04 -10.41 -4.20
N ASN A 32 -2.96 -9.71 -3.84
CA ASN A 32 -1.75 -9.72 -4.65
C ASN A 32 -0.85 -10.89 -4.19
N PRO A 33 -0.61 -11.91 -5.03
CA PRO A 33 0.28 -13.01 -4.67
C PRO A 33 1.73 -12.59 -4.58
N ASN A 34 2.10 -11.47 -5.21
CA ASN A 34 3.44 -10.90 -5.20
C ASN A 34 3.47 -9.70 -4.24
N SER A 35 3.21 -9.96 -2.97
CA SER A 35 3.28 -8.92 -1.92
C SER A 35 4.70 -8.37 -1.78
N ILE A 36 4.85 -7.11 -1.40
CA ILE A 36 6.15 -6.48 -1.15
C ILE A 36 6.53 -6.57 0.33
N GLU A 37 7.82 -6.71 0.64
CA GLU A 37 8.26 -6.55 2.02
C GLU A 37 8.24 -5.08 2.46
N TRP A 38 7.90 -4.83 3.73
CA TRP A 38 7.89 -3.45 4.26
C TRP A 38 9.25 -2.76 4.10
N GLN A 39 10.33 -3.52 4.31
CA GLN A 39 11.70 -3.02 4.14
C GLN A 39 12.05 -2.70 2.68
N GLU A 40 11.47 -3.41 1.72
CA GLU A 40 11.67 -3.15 0.30
C GLU A 40 11.00 -1.84 -0.12
N LEU A 41 9.76 -1.60 0.35
CA LEU A 41 9.08 -0.32 0.14
C LEU A 41 9.87 0.85 0.74
N LEU A 42 10.36 0.72 1.98
CA LEU A 42 11.20 1.76 2.60
C LEU A 42 12.51 1.98 1.83
N SER A 43 13.14 0.90 1.36
CA SER A 43 14.33 0.98 0.52
C SER A 43 14.04 1.73 -0.77
N TRP A 44 12.92 1.42 -1.42
CA TRP A 44 12.47 2.08 -2.63
C TRP A 44 12.24 3.59 -2.39
N MET A 45 11.53 3.97 -1.33
CA MET A 45 11.28 5.38 -1.00
C MET A 45 12.59 6.15 -0.76
N ILE A 46 13.55 5.57 -0.02
CA ILE A 46 14.87 6.19 0.21
C ILE A 46 15.62 6.36 -1.11
N ARG A 47 15.60 5.34 -1.99
CA ARG A 47 16.23 5.43 -3.32
C ARG A 47 15.60 6.53 -4.20
N LYS A 48 14.31 6.83 -4.04
CA LYS A 48 13.61 7.92 -4.74
C LYS A 48 13.82 9.30 -4.11
N GLY A 49 14.63 9.40 -3.04
CA GLY A 49 15.03 10.64 -2.41
C GLY A 49 14.21 11.06 -1.19
N TYR A 50 13.30 10.21 -0.67
CA TYR A 50 12.62 10.50 0.59
C TYR A 50 13.58 10.37 1.76
N SER A 51 13.65 11.42 2.60
CA SER A 51 14.44 11.40 3.83
C SER A 51 13.71 10.57 4.89
N LEU A 52 14.07 9.29 4.99
CA LEU A 52 13.50 8.35 5.95
C LEU A 52 14.62 7.71 6.78
N GLU A 53 14.43 7.69 8.09
CA GLU A 53 15.29 6.97 9.02
C GLU A 53 14.68 5.61 9.38
N ARG A 54 15.50 4.56 9.37
CA ARG A 54 15.07 3.22 9.81
C ARG A 54 15.32 3.06 11.30
N VAL A 55 14.24 2.99 12.05
CA VAL A 55 14.27 2.77 13.50
C VAL A 55 13.53 1.49 13.88
N SER A 56 13.71 1.04 15.12
CA SER A 56 12.90 -0.06 15.63
C SER A 56 11.43 0.36 15.72
N TYR A 57 10.51 -0.58 15.49
CA TYR A 57 9.08 -0.31 15.60
C TYR A 57 8.68 0.20 17.00
N GLN A 58 9.31 -0.33 18.06
CA GLN A 58 9.06 0.14 19.42
C GLN A 58 9.47 1.61 19.57
N TYR A 59 10.68 1.97 19.11
CA TYR A 59 11.14 3.35 19.15
C TYR A 59 10.22 4.28 18.34
N TRP A 60 9.79 3.84 17.15
CA TRP A 60 8.84 4.60 16.33
C TRP A 60 7.52 4.84 17.07
N CYS A 61 6.98 3.84 17.77
CA CYS A 61 5.78 3.99 18.59
C CYS A 61 5.97 4.97 19.74
N GLU A 62 7.13 4.92 20.41
CA GLU A 62 7.46 5.87 21.49
C GLU A 62 7.52 7.31 20.98
N GLN A 63 8.09 7.55 19.79
CA GLN A 63 8.10 8.89 19.19
C GLN A 63 6.69 9.38 18.84
N LEU A 64 5.83 8.49 18.30
CA LEU A 64 4.44 8.86 18.03
C LEU A 64 3.67 9.21 19.31
N LEU A 65 3.87 8.45 20.39
CA LEU A 65 3.22 8.72 21.68
C LEU A 65 3.68 10.05 22.31
N LYS A 66 4.95 10.45 22.09
CA LYS A 66 5.42 11.78 22.47
C LYS A 66 4.68 12.88 21.70
N LEU A 67 4.55 12.74 20.37
CA LEU A 67 3.78 13.70 19.55
C LEU A 67 2.34 13.84 20.05
N VAL A 68 1.71 12.73 20.46
CA VAL A 68 0.37 12.75 21.05
C VAL A 68 0.36 13.53 22.36
N ALA A 69 1.30 13.26 23.27
CA ALA A 69 1.40 13.93 24.56
C ALA A 69 1.64 15.44 24.41
N ASP A 70 2.42 15.82 23.40
CA ASP A 70 2.75 17.21 23.09
C ASP A 70 1.63 17.95 22.33
N GLY A 71 0.50 17.28 22.03
CA GLY A 71 -0.63 17.88 21.31
C GLY A 71 -0.32 18.20 19.84
N SER A 72 0.58 17.44 19.22
CA SER A 72 0.95 17.59 17.81
C SER A 72 -0.23 17.39 16.87
N ASP A 73 -0.28 18.17 15.79
CA ASP A 73 -1.25 18.00 14.69
C ASP A 73 -0.79 16.95 13.66
N ASN A 74 -0.01 15.96 14.10
CA ASN A 74 0.45 14.90 13.22
C ASN A 74 -0.75 14.01 12.79
N VAL A 75 -0.87 13.77 11.49
CA VAL A 75 -1.98 13.02 10.86
C VAL A 75 -2.17 11.59 11.42
N LEU A 76 -1.16 11.01 12.05
CA LEU A 76 -1.23 9.67 12.66
C LEU A 76 -1.75 9.68 14.10
N VAL A 77 -1.84 10.84 14.76
CA VAL A 77 -2.32 10.97 16.15
C VAL A 77 -3.72 10.35 16.34
N PRO A 78 -4.72 10.59 15.47
CA PRO A 78 -6.02 9.94 15.59
C PRO A 78 -5.96 8.41 15.49
N LEU A 79 -4.93 7.86 14.83
CA LEU A 79 -4.75 6.43 14.59
C LEU A 79 -3.78 5.77 15.58
N GLN A 80 -3.29 6.49 16.60
CA GLN A 80 -2.24 6.02 17.51
C GLN A 80 -2.49 4.62 18.09
N LYS A 81 -3.72 4.29 18.48
CA LYS A 81 -4.07 2.99 19.08
C LYS A 81 -3.99 1.85 18.06
N VAL A 82 -4.25 2.16 16.79
CA VAL A 82 -4.15 1.19 15.69
C VAL A 82 -2.69 0.93 15.37
N VAL A 83 -1.91 2.00 15.18
CA VAL A 83 -0.53 1.88 14.70
C VAL A 83 0.45 1.43 15.77
N THR A 84 0.16 1.64 17.06
CA THR A 84 0.99 1.11 18.18
C THR A 84 0.62 -0.33 18.57
N ASN A 85 -0.53 -0.83 18.10
CA ASN A 85 -0.91 -2.22 18.26
C ASN A 85 -0.40 -3.05 17.07
N ARG A 86 0.78 -3.66 17.23
CA ARG A 86 1.43 -4.44 16.17
C ARG A 86 0.53 -5.52 15.57
N HIS A 87 -0.22 -6.25 16.41
CA HIS A 87 -1.06 -7.36 15.95
C HIS A 87 -2.24 -6.84 15.11
N LEU A 88 -2.89 -5.78 15.57
CA LEU A 88 -3.95 -5.14 14.82
C LEU A 88 -3.43 -4.58 13.49
N LEU A 89 -2.27 -3.90 13.52
CA LEU A 89 -1.63 -3.36 12.33
C LEU A 89 -1.30 -4.46 11.31
N GLN A 90 -0.70 -5.57 11.75
CA GLN A 90 -0.39 -6.70 10.87
C GLN A 90 -1.64 -7.29 10.21
N LYS A 91 -2.74 -7.44 10.97
CA LYS A 91 -4.02 -7.90 10.42
C LYS A 91 -4.58 -6.93 9.38
N LEU A 92 -4.51 -5.62 9.63
CA LEU A 92 -5.02 -4.60 8.72
C LEU A 92 -4.19 -4.49 7.43
N LEU A 93 -2.88 -4.72 7.51
CA LEU A 93 -1.98 -4.69 6.34
C LEU A 93 -2.05 -5.96 5.47
N GLY A 94 -2.96 -6.88 5.79
CA GLY A 94 -3.17 -8.08 5.00
C GLY A 94 -1.99 -9.04 5.04
N ALA A 95 -1.28 -9.12 6.18
CA ALA A 95 -0.20 -10.09 6.41
C ALA A 95 -0.76 -11.51 6.61
N PHE A 96 -1.44 -12.02 5.59
CA PHE A 96 -1.99 -13.37 5.51
C PHE A 96 -1.45 -14.04 4.26
N HIS A 97 -1.21 -15.35 4.34
CA HIS A 97 -0.92 -16.17 3.18
C HIS A 97 -2.25 -16.59 2.55
N PHE A 98 -2.36 -16.43 1.24
CA PHE A 98 -3.54 -16.83 0.48
C PHE A 98 -3.10 -17.80 -0.62
N GLU A 99 -3.81 -18.91 -0.74
CA GLU A 99 -3.65 -19.82 -1.87
C GLU A 99 -4.37 -19.22 -3.08
N ASN A 100 -3.64 -19.05 -4.17
CA ASN A 100 -4.20 -18.50 -5.41
C ASN A 100 -5.07 -19.54 -6.12
N GLU A 101 -6.35 -19.22 -6.29
CA GLU A 101 -7.12 -19.77 -7.41
C GLU A 101 -6.93 -18.84 -8.62
N ASN A 102 -6.16 -19.31 -9.61
CA ASN A 102 -5.73 -18.52 -10.78
C ASN A 102 -6.91 -18.14 -11.69
N PHE A 103 -7.56 -17.00 -11.43
CA PHE A 103 -8.56 -16.44 -12.35
C PHE A 103 -8.06 -15.20 -13.10
N LEU A 104 -7.13 -14.43 -12.52
CA LEU A 104 -6.51 -13.24 -13.13
C LEU A 104 -5.09 -13.02 -12.57
N ILE A 105 -4.21 -12.48 -13.41
CA ILE A 105 -2.83 -12.12 -13.01
C ILE A 105 -2.86 -10.72 -12.38
N CYS A 106 -2.62 -10.65 -11.07
CA CYS A 106 -2.39 -9.37 -10.39
C CYS A 106 -1.00 -8.85 -10.78
N PRO A 107 -0.87 -7.56 -11.14
CA PRO A 107 0.45 -6.97 -11.39
C PRO A 107 1.33 -7.06 -10.13
N PRO A 108 2.64 -7.31 -10.29
CA PRO A 108 3.58 -7.28 -9.17
C PRO A 108 3.67 -5.87 -8.59
N VAL A 109 4.07 -5.77 -7.32
CA VAL A 109 4.38 -4.48 -6.70
C VAL A 109 5.83 -4.12 -7.02
N ASP A 110 6.05 -3.59 -8.21
CA ASP A 110 7.36 -3.21 -8.72
C ASP A 110 7.58 -1.69 -8.75
N ASP A 111 8.74 -1.26 -9.24
CA ASP A 111 9.11 0.15 -9.33
C ASP A 111 8.11 0.97 -10.16
N GLU A 112 7.59 0.42 -11.27
CA GLU A 112 6.64 1.12 -12.16
C GLU A 112 5.29 1.36 -11.47
N LEU A 113 4.77 0.35 -10.78
CA LEU A 113 3.52 0.49 -10.03
C LEU A 113 3.66 1.49 -8.87
N LEU A 114 4.77 1.40 -8.12
CA LEU A 114 5.03 2.31 -7.01
C LEU A 114 5.23 3.75 -7.51
N GLU A 115 5.96 3.96 -8.62
CA GLU A 115 6.10 5.28 -9.24
C GLU A 115 4.75 5.86 -9.62
N THR A 116 3.88 5.07 -10.27
CA THR A 116 2.54 5.50 -10.66
C THR A 116 1.75 6.02 -9.46
N PHE A 117 1.77 5.30 -8.33
CA PHE A 117 1.07 5.71 -7.11
C PHE A 117 1.67 6.97 -6.49
N PHE A 118 3.00 7.04 -6.36
CA PHE A 118 3.65 8.17 -5.71
C PHE A 118 3.58 9.46 -6.56
N VAL A 119 3.64 9.36 -7.89
CA VAL A 119 3.39 10.49 -8.80
C VAL A 119 1.97 11.01 -8.60
N TYR A 120 0.97 10.13 -8.58
CA TYR A 120 -0.40 10.54 -8.34
C TYR A 120 -0.57 11.22 -6.98
N LEU A 121 -0.02 10.64 -5.91
CA LEU A 121 -0.10 11.22 -4.57
C LEU A 121 0.59 12.59 -4.47
N ALA A 122 1.73 12.76 -5.16
CA ALA A 122 2.41 14.05 -5.24
C ALA A 122 1.59 15.09 -6.01
N GLN A 123 1.03 14.72 -7.16
CA GLN A 123 0.16 15.60 -7.95
C GLN A 123 -1.14 15.98 -7.21
N SER A 124 -1.62 15.09 -6.33
CA SER A 124 -2.78 15.32 -5.47
C SER A 124 -2.49 16.23 -4.27
N GLY A 125 -1.22 16.60 -4.04
CA GLY A 125 -0.79 17.35 -2.87
C GLY A 125 -0.76 16.54 -1.57
N LEU A 126 -0.91 15.21 -1.64
CA LEU A 126 -0.87 14.31 -0.46
C LEU A 126 0.55 13.93 -0.05
N LEU A 127 1.50 14.02 -1.00
CA LEU A 127 2.93 13.84 -0.75
C LEU A 127 3.71 15.03 -1.29
N THR A 128 4.81 15.37 -0.62
CA THR A 128 5.78 16.31 -1.17
C THR A 128 6.37 15.74 -2.45
N SER A 129 6.26 16.48 -3.56
CA SER A 129 6.85 16.10 -4.83
C SER A 129 8.37 16.17 -4.76
N LEU A 130 9.06 15.07 -5.10
CA LEU A 130 10.52 15.05 -5.24
C LEU A 130 10.92 15.21 -6.71
N PRO A 131 12.08 15.83 -6.99
CA PRO A 131 12.55 16.05 -8.37
C PRO A 131 12.65 14.75 -9.19
N GLU A 132 13.02 13.64 -8.56
CA GLU A 132 13.21 12.34 -9.22
C GLU A 132 11.89 11.67 -9.64
N LEU A 133 10.78 11.95 -8.95
CA LEU A 133 9.45 11.44 -9.29
C LEU A 133 8.78 12.24 -10.41
N SER A 134 9.18 13.50 -10.61
CA SER A 134 8.57 14.40 -11.60
C SER A 134 8.87 14.06 -13.07
N LYS A 135 9.85 13.17 -13.32
CA LYS A 135 10.28 12.79 -14.67
C LYS A 135 9.48 11.62 -15.27
N ALA A 136 8.74 10.87 -14.45
CA ALA A 136 7.86 9.80 -14.92
C ALA A 136 6.66 10.44 -15.63
N SER A 137 6.75 10.48 -16.96
CA SER A 137 5.76 11.13 -17.82
C SER A 137 4.42 10.41 -17.72
N VAL A 138 3.37 11.22 -17.62
CA VAL A 138 1.95 10.83 -17.62
C VAL A 138 1.64 9.95 -18.83
N VAL A 139 1.46 8.64 -18.61
CA VAL A 139 0.67 7.83 -19.53
C VAL A 139 -0.78 8.26 -19.31
N ARG A 140 -1.27 9.15 -20.18
CA ARG A 140 -2.70 9.47 -20.26
C ARG A 140 -3.44 8.17 -20.53
N ALA A 141 -4.17 7.67 -19.53
CA ALA A 141 -5.27 6.77 -19.78
C ALA A 141 -6.32 7.56 -20.57
N ASN A 142 -6.28 7.46 -21.90
CA ASN A 142 -7.38 7.86 -22.74
C ASN A 142 -8.57 6.95 -22.39
N HIS A 143 -9.59 7.54 -21.80
CA HIS A 143 -10.96 7.00 -21.81
C HIS A 143 -11.58 7.22 -23.19
#